data_AF-A0A5C3PJK6-F1
#
_entry.id   AF-A0A5C3PJK6-F1
#
_cell.length_a   1.000
_cell.length_b   1.000
_cell.length_c   1.000
_cell.angle_alpha   90.00
_cell.angle_beta   90.00
_cell.angle_gamma   90.00
#
_symmetry.space_group_name_H-M   'P 1'
#
loop_
_entity.id
_entity.type
_entity.pdbx_description
1 polymer ?
#
loop_
_entity_poly.entity_id
_entity_poly.type
_entity_poly.pdbx_seq_one_letter_code
_entity_poly.pdbx_strand_id
1 'polypeptide(L)'
;MPKKKQARVPARDERKATVPVNKYLESIASRPLYKNVTLRSLKALDSFSASIAEYPDRAASTQVLRLEWVEDKRILTPKSAPQWFVEMMNNLRDGKVEHLAVLVFPPAHSKTTISNFDQAVQKHVKTLRLKGIPLPKSVRTLETQAHLFKDTFVPVAPGQPLAPLVALGLRAGRRFLHLTKKNFPEIVPIAKTLRRLRISLKNARDHPLRFCDYIQPLSLANVEYLEVVHLRPRPMGPLDYTTQAEVTGVDVNEHLPGLRVLSWIPAWGDVQDLKPGTEHRAFIEHIRKDVFKTLKIRTFAVVLPRERCVRFEASDEEPDYSIVPKNSFDDLDWKRI
;
A
#
# COMPACT_ATOMS: atom_id res chain seq x y z
N MET A 1 67.09 -13.13 -55.96
CA MET A 1 66.18 -13.64 -54.91
C MET A 1 65.54 -12.45 -54.17
N PRO A 2 64.21 -12.30 -54.16
CA PRO A 2 63.56 -11.10 -53.65
C PRO A 2 63.25 -11.19 -52.14
N LYS A 3 63.45 -10.09 -51.42
CA LYS A 3 63.06 -9.91 -50.01
C LYS A 3 61.53 -9.82 -49.90
N LYS A 4 60.89 -10.75 -49.18
CA LYS A 4 59.46 -10.69 -48.83
C LYS A 4 59.20 -9.49 -47.92
N LYS A 5 58.36 -8.55 -48.37
CA LYS A 5 57.74 -7.52 -47.52
C LYS A 5 56.73 -8.19 -46.59
N GLN A 6 56.95 -8.12 -45.27
CA GLN A 6 55.91 -8.41 -44.29
C GLN A 6 54.89 -7.28 -44.29
N ALA A 7 53.64 -7.61 -44.60
CA ALA A 7 52.51 -6.70 -44.46
C ALA A 7 52.23 -6.48 -42.97
N ARG A 8 52.33 -5.23 -42.50
CA ARG A 8 51.83 -4.81 -41.18
C ARG A 8 50.30 -4.93 -41.20
N VAL A 9 49.76 -5.88 -40.45
CA VAL A 9 48.35 -5.91 -40.08
C VAL A 9 48.10 -4.72 -39.14
N PRO A 10 47.12 -3.84 -39.39
CA PRO A 10 46.82 -2.78 -38.45
C PRO A 10 46.24 -3.40 -37.18
N ALA A 11 46.83 -3.09 -36.04
CA ALA A 11 46.29 -3.44 -34.72
C ALA A 11 44.89 -2.83 -34.62
N ARG A 12 43.86 -3.68 -34.68
CA ARG A 12 42.48 -3.28 -34.44
C ARG A 12 42.41 -2.85 -32.97
N ASP A 13 41.97 -1.63 -32.76
CA ASP A 13 41.89 -0.95 -31.47
C ASP A 13 40.76 -1.61 -30.62
N GLU A 14 41.03 -2.79 -30.06
CA GLU A 14 40.07 -3.61 -29.31
C GLU A 14 39.50 -2.89 -28.06
N ARG A 15 40.16 -1.83 -27.60
CA ARG A 15 39.74 -1.03 -26.44
C ARG A 15 38.47 -0.21 -26.68
N LYS A 16 38.06 0.04 -27.93
CA LYS A 16 36.80 0.74 -28.23
C LYS A 16 35.58 -0.19 -28.34
N ALA A 17 35.80 -1.50 -28.54
CA ALA A 17 34.73 -2.49 -28.66
C ALA A 17 34.25 -3.04 -27.30
N THR A 18 35.04 -2.89 -26.24
CA THR A 18 34.71 -3.35 -24.88
C THR A 18 33.83 -2.36 -24.09
N VAL A 19 33.89 -1.06 -24.39
CA VAL A 19 33.09 -0.03 -23.71
C VAL A 19 31.58 -0.16 -23.97
N PRO A 20 31.09 -0.43 -25.19
CA PRO A 20 29.66 -0.64 -25.44
C PRO A 20 29.15 -1.91 -24.75
N VAL A 21 29.91 -3.01 -24.82
CA VAL A 21 29.53 -4.31 -24.25
C VAL A 21 29.40 -4.21 -22.73
N ASN A 22 30.26 -3.45 -22.06
CA ASN A 22 30.17 -3.24 -20.62
C ASN A 22 28.87 -2.52 -20.21
N LYS A 23 28.43 -1.50 -20.96
CA LYS A 23 27.17 -0.78 -20.69
C LYS A 23 25.93 -1.68 -20.85
N TYR A 24 25.93 -2.57 -21.84
CA TYR A 24 24.85 -3.54 -22.05
C TYR A 24 24.86 -4.66 -21.00
N LEU A 25 26.04 -5.16 -20.63
CA LEU A 25 26.19 -6.14 -19.55
C LEU A 25 25.80 -5.56 -18.19
N GLU A 26 26.17 -4.31 -17.90
CA GLU A 26 25.73 -3.58 -16.70
C GLU A 26 24.20 -3.37 -16.70
N SER A 27 23.59 -3.04 -17.83
CA SER A 27 22.11 -2.97 -17.94
C SER A 27 21.47 -4.34 -17.67
N ILE A 28 22.01 -5.43 -18.24
CA ILE A 28 21.47 -6.79 -18.04
C ILE A 28 21.64 -7.25 -16.59
N ALA A 29 22.82 -7.07 -15.99
CA ALA A 29 23.12 -7.48 -14.63
C ALA A 29 22.41 -6.63 -13.57
N SER A 30 22.10 -5.37 -13.86
CA SER A 30 21.40 -4.49 -12.92
C SER A 30 19.89 -4.63 -12.96
N ARG A 31 19.28 -5.05 -14.09
CA ARG A 31 17.81 -5.24 -14.20
C ARG A 31 17.17 -6.04 -13.05
N PRO A 32 17.73 -7.18 -12.59
CA PRO A 32 17.18 -7.89 -11.43
C PRO A 32 17.21 -7.08 -10.14
N LEU A 33 18.22 -6.23 -9.94
CA LEU A 33 18.39 -5.40 -8.73
C LEU A 33 17.33 -4.30 -8.65
N TYR A 34 16.86 -3.81 -9.80
CA TYR A 34 15.85 -2.76 -9.89
C TYR A 34 14.42 -3.31 -9.98
N LYS A 35 14.23 -4.62 -10.07
CA LYS A 35 12.89 -5.24 -10.11
C LYS A 35 12.06 -4.91 -8.85
N ASN A 36 12.69 -5.00 -7.68
CA ASN A 36 12.07 -4.77 -6.38
C ASN A 36 12.87 -3.74 -5.58
N VAL A 37 12.39 -2.51 -5.54
CA VAL A 37 13.08 -1.38 -4.92
C VAL A 37 12.37 -0.95 -3.63
N THR A 38 13.11 -0.87 -2.53
CA THR A 38 12.64 -0.28 -1.28
C THR A 38 13.55 0.87 -0.85
N LEU A 39 13.01 2.08 -0.88
CA LEU A 39 13.67 3.33 -0.49
C LEU A 39 13.30 3.65 0.96
N ARG A 40 14.31 3.69 1.83
CA ARG A 40 14.13 3.87 3.29
C ARG A 40 14.63 5.20 3.83
N SER A 41 14.97 6.14 2.95
CA SER A 41 15.43 7.47 3.35
C SER A 41 15.34 8.48 2.20
N LEU A 42 15.45 9.77 2.54
CA LEU A 42 15.53 10.86 1.56
C LEU A 42 16.77 10.75 0.67
N LYS A 43 17.90 10.29 1.20
CA LYS A 43 19.12 10.03 0.41
C LYS A 43 18.91 8.91 -0.60
N ALA A 44 18.19 7.84 -0.22
CA ALA A 44 17.86 6.76 -1.14
C ALA A 44 16.90 7.25 -2.24
N LEU A 45 15.93 8.11 -1.91
CA LEU A 45 15.04 8.74 -2.89
C LEU A 45 15.81 9.59 -3.90
N ASP A 46 16.69 10.46 -3.44
CA ASP A 46 17.56 11.29 -4.28
C ASP A 46 18.40 10.43 -5.25
N SER A 47 19.14 9.46 -4.68
CA SER A 47 20.00 8.57 -5.47
C SER A 47 19.21 7.74 -6.48
N PHE A 48 18.02 7.25 -6.10
CA PHE A 48 17.18 6.48 -7.01
C PHE A 48 16.60 7.35 -8.12
N SER A 49 16.10 8.56 -7.79
CA SER A 49 15.56 9.51 -8.76
C SER A 49 16.61 9.90 -9.81
N ALA A 50 17.83 10.25 -9.37
CA ALA A 50 18.95 10.52 -10.27
C ALA A 50 19.31 9.30 -11.13
N SER A 51 19.39 8.12 -10.52
CA SER A 51 19.72 6.87 -11.22
C SER A 51 18.74 6.53 -12.34
N ILE A 52 17.43 6.67 -12.11
CA ILE A 52 16.43 6.34 -13.14
C ILE A 52 16.29 7.44 -14.20
N ALA A 53 16.67 8.68 -13.88
CA ALA A 53 16.78 9.76 -14.86
C ALA A 53 17.97 9.53 -15.81
N GLU A 54 19.11 9.08 -15.28
CA GLU A 54 20.32 8.80 -16.06
C GLU A 54 20.21 7.50 -16.88
N TYR A 55 19.53 6.48 -16.33
CA TYR A 55 19.38 5.16 -16.96
C TYR A 55 17.90 4.75 -17.03
N PRO A 56 17.16 5.14 -18.10
CA PRO A 56 15.74 4.84 -18.26
C PRO A 56 15.40 3.35 -18.25
N ASP A 57 16.32 2.48 -18.67
CA ASP A 57 16.18 1.01 -18.57
C ASP A 57 15.87 0.54 -17.13
N ARG A 58 16.39 1.25 -16.12
CA ARG A 58 16.16 0.93 -14.70
C ARG A 58 14.70 1.22 -14.32
N ALA A 59 14.15 2.35 -14.77
CA ALA A 59 12.72 2.66 -14.62
C ALA A 59 11.85 1.60 -15.31
N ALA A 60 12.22 1.17 -16.52
CA ALA A 60 11.50 0.14 -17.26
C ALA A 60 11.53 -1.25 -16.58
N SER A 61 12.58 -1.53 -15.79
CA SER A 61 12.72 -2.79 -15.05
C SER A 61 12.03 -2.82 -13.67
N THR A 62 11.65 -1.66 -13.13
CA THR A 62 11.06 -1.57 -11.79
C THR A 62 9.62 -2.06 -11.80
N GLN A 63 9.34 -3.12 -11.03
CA GLN A 63 7.98 -3.68 -10.86
C GLN A 63 7.37 -3.33 -9.51
N VAL A 64 8.17 -3.43 -8.44
CA VAL A 64 7.76 -3.05 -7.09
C VAL A 64 8.60 -1.87 -6.63
N LEU A 65 7.94 -0.78 -6.24
CA LEU A 65 8.57 0.38 -5.63
C LEU A 65 7.92 0.69 -4.27
N ARG A 66 8.72 0.69 -3.21
CA ARG A 66 8.27 1.03 -1.85
C ARG A 66 9.09 2.19 -1.31
N LEU A 67 8.43 3.30 -0.99
CA LEU A 67 8.97 4.42 -0.23
C LEU A 67 8.47 4.24 1.20
N GLU A 68 9.32 3.75 2.10
CA GLU A 68 8.89 3.37 3.45
C GLU A 68 9.94 3.74 4.51
N TRP A 69 9.66 4.77 5.30
CA TRP A 69 10.50 5.14 6.44
C TRP A 69 9.75 5.94 7.51
N VAL A 70 10.30 5.94 8.71
CA VAL A 70 9.93 6.87 9.79
C VAL A 70 10.91 8.03 9.74
N GLU A 71 10.39 9.26 9.71
CA GLU A 71 11.21 10.46 9.75
C GLU A 71 11.99 10.56 11.05
N ASP A 72 13.24 11.00 10.92
CA ASP A 72 14.06 11.41 12.04
C ASP A 72 13.81 12.89 12.33
N LYS A 73 13.51 13.24 13.59
CA LYS A 73 13.33 14.63 14.03
C LYS A 73 14.56 15.50 13.78
N ARG A 74 15.75 14.90 13.67
CA ARG A 74 17.02 15.59 13.43
C ARG A 74 17.25 15.91 11.97
N ILE A 75 16.55 15.24 11.06
CA ILE A 75 16.75 15.38 9.62
C ILE A 75 15.61 16.24 9.06
N LEU A 76 15.97 17.44 8.61
CA LEU A 76 15.03 18.31 7.90
C LEU A 76 14.84 17.77 6.47
N THR A 77 13.60 17.77 6.01
CA THR A 77 13.27 17.47 4.61
C THR A 77 13.91 18.53 3.70
N PRO A 78 14.83 18.18 2.79
CA PRO A 78 15.42 19.12 1.85
C PRO A 78 14.36 19.77 0.96
N LYS A 79 14.56 21.04 0.58
CA LYS A 79 13.65 21.76 -0.33
C LYS A 79 13.51 21.07 -1.70
N SER A 80 14.52 20.33 -2.11
CA SER A 80 14.58 19.54 -3.35
C SER A 80 13.88 18.18 -3.26
N ALA A 81 13.62 17.65 -2.06
CA ALA A 81 13.04 16.32 -1.92
C ALA A 81 11.68 16.11 -2.61
N PRO A 82 10.75 17.10 -2.58
CA PRO A 82 9.54 17.03 -3.38
C PRO A 82 9.79 16.95 -4.88
N GLN A 83 10.79 17.67 -5.39
CA GLN A 83 11.16 17.66 -6.80
C GLN A 83 11.68 16.28 -7.21
N TRP A 84 12.58 15.69 -6.41
CA TRP A 84 13.09 14.33 -6.65
C TRP A 84 11.96 13.31 -6.75
N PHE A 85 10.95 13.42 -5.87
CA PHE A 85 9.79 12.55 -5.90
C PHE A 85 8.95 12.74 -7.18
N VAL A 86 8.68 13.98 -7.58
CA VAL A 86 7.92 14.30 -8.81
C VAL A 86 8.66 13.79 -10.05
N GLU A 87 9.96 14.05 -10.16
CA GLU A 87 10.81 13.58 -11.25
C GLU A 87 10.83 12.05 -11.32
N MET A 88 10.97 11.39 -10.18
CA MET A 88 10.92 9.93 -10.09
C MET A 88 9.57 9.39 -10.61
N MET A 89 8.45 9.94 -10.15
CA MET A 89 7.11 9.53 -10.59
C MET A 89 6.91 9.74 -12.09
N ASN A 90 7.43 10.84 -12.65
CA ASN A 90 7.37 11.12 -14.08
C ASN A 90 8.23 10.15 -14.90
N ASN A 91 9.44 9.84 -14.46
CA ASN A 91 10.34 8.89 -15.13
C ASN A 91 9.81 7.45 -15.11
N LEU A 92 9.00 7.11 -14.10
CA LEU A 92 8.34 5.81 -14.00
C LEU A 92 7.04 5.71 -14.78
N ARG A 93 6.53 6.82 -15.35
CA ARG A 93 5.15 6.92 -15.87
C ARG A 93 4.79 5.85 -16.90
N ASP A 94 5.71 5.58 -17.82
CA ASP A 94 5.59 4.59 -18.90
C ASP A 94 6.36 3.29 -18.60
N GLY A 95 6.82 3.13 -17.35
CA GLY A 95 7.50 1.94 -16.86
C GLY A 95 6.56 0.77 -16.51
N LYS A 96 7.08 -0.19 -15.75
CA LYS A 96 6.39 -1.43 -15.36
C LYS A 96 6.05 -1.50 -13.87
N VAL A 97 6.01 -0.37 -13.17
CA VAL A 97 5.70 -0.34 -11.74
C VAL A 97 4.26 -0.81 -11.52
N GLU A 98 4.09 -2.06 -11.11
CA GLU A 98 2.81 -2.70 -10.81
C GLU A 98 2.40 -2.44 -9.35
N HIS A 99 3.39 -2.37 -8.46
CA HIS A 99 3.19 -2.12 -7.05
C HIS A 99 3.88 -0.84 -6.59
N LEU A 100 3.11 0.11 -6.06
CA LEU A 100 3.62 1.34 -5.49
C LEU A 100 3.19 1.47 -4.03
N ALA A 101 4.16 1.63 -3.12
CA ALA A 101 3.91 2.03 -1.74
C ALA A 101 4.57 3.38 -1.45
N VAL A 102 3.82 4.35 -0.92
CA VAL A 102 4.32 5.66 -0.46
C VAL A 102 3.87 5.88 0.98
N LEU A 103 4.73 5.43 1.90
CA LEU A 103 4.45 5.26 3.32
C LEU A 103 5.56 5.91 4.16
N VAL A 104 5.52 7.23 4.23
CA VAL A 104 6.43 8.01 5.08
C VAL A 104 5.70 8.40 6.37
N PHE A 105 6.34 8.16 7.51
CA PHE A 105 5.72 8.35 8.81
C PHE A 105 6.39 9.47 9.59
N PRO A 106 5.61 10.35 10.25
CA PRO A 106 6.20 11.21 11.25
C PRO A 106 6.74 10.37 12.43
N PRO A 107 7.66 10.93 13.24
CA PRO A 107 8.18 10.25 14.42
C PRO A 107 7.05 9.79 15.36
N ALA A 108 7.27 8.71 16.12
CA ALA A 108 6.23 8.09 16.96
C ALA A 108 5.53 9.08 17.93
N HIS A 109 6.29 10.04 18.46
CA HIS A 109 5.82 11.07 19.40
C HIS A 109 5.32 12.35 18.72
N SER A 110 5.17 12.38 17.40
CA SER A 110 4.72 13.57 16.68
C SER A 110 3.27 13.94 17.03
N LYS A 111 3.03 15.24 17.20
CA LYS A 111 1.70 15.85 17.32
C LYS A 111 0.94 15.83 15.99
N THR A 112 1.62 15.66 14.86
CA THR A 112 1.00 15.53 13.54
C THR A 112 0.78 14.07 13.16
N THR A 113 -0.02 13.81 12.13
CA THR A 113 -0.09 12.49 11.47
C THR A 113 0.39 12.48 10.05
N ILE A 114 0.72 13.65 9.53
CA ILE A 114 1.28 13.86 8.21
C ILE A 114 2.78 14.05 8.42
N SER A 115 3.60 13.33 7.65
CA SER A 115 5.05 13.46 7.66
C SER A 115 5.47 14.83 7.10
N ASN A 116 6.67 15.31 7.44
CA ASN A 116 7.23 16.52 6.86
C ASN A 116 7.44 16.37 5.36
N PHE A 117 7.83 15.18 4.89
CA PHE A 117 7.93 14.83 3.48
C PHE A 117 6.59 15.00 2.75
N ASP A 118 5.50 14.42 3.25
CA ASP A 118 4.19 14.53 2.60
C ASP A 118 3.71 15.99 2.55
N GLN A 119 3.93 16.76 3.63
CA GLN A 119 3.63 18.19 3.65
C GLN A 119 4.45 18.95 2.61
N ALA A 120 5.73 18.61 2.46
CA ALA A 120 6.61 19.23 1.48
C ALA A 120 6.16 18.90 0.04
N VAL A 121 5.73 17.67 -0.25
CA VAL A 121 5.16 17.27 -1.54
C VAL A 121 3.87 18.05 -1.85
N GLN A 122 2.92 18.09 -0.90
CA GLN A 122 1.67 18.86 -1.07
C GLN A 122 1.94 20.35 -1.29
N LYS A 123 2.88 20.93 -0.52
CA LYS A 123 3.29 22.32 -0.69
C LYS A 123 3.89 22.55 -2.07
N HIS A 124 4.76 21.67 -2.53
CA HIS A 124 5.42 21.78 -3.84
C HIS A 124 4.40 21.77 -4.99
N VAL A 125 3.44 20.83 -4.99
CA VAL A 125 2.35 20.77 -5.96
C VAL A 125 1.58 22.09 -6.00
N LYS A 126 1.21 22.63 -4.83
CA LYS A 126 0.50 23.92 -4.72
C LYS A 126 1.35 25.10 -5.20
N THR A 127 2.61 25.19 -4.77
CA THR A 127 3.53 26.28 -5.12
C THR A 127 3.78 26.35 -6.62
N LEU A 128 3.96 25.20 -7.26
CA LEU A 128 4.16 25.13 -8.72
C LEU A 128 2.85 25.14 -9.52
N ARG A 129 1.69 25.27 -8.86
CA ARG A 129 0.35 25.21 -9.48
C ARG A 129 0.15 23.96 -10.34
N LEU A 130 0.77 22.85 -9.95
CA LEU A 130 0.55 21.56 -10.59
C LEU A 130 -0.87 21.07 -10.25
N LYS A 131 -1.53 20.42 -11.20
CA LYS A 131 -2.83 19.77 -10.94
C LYS A 131 -2.70 18.64 -9.91
N GLY A 132 -1.52 18.03 -9.84
CA GLY A 132 -1.17 16.92 -8.95
C GLY A 132 -0.04 16.09 -9.58
N ILE A 133 0.18 14.89 -9.07
CA ILE A 133 1.18 13.94 -9.55
C ILE A 133 0.45 12.73 -10.14
N PRO A 134 0.61 12.43 -11.44
CA PRO A 134 0.03 11.23 -12.02
C PRO A 134 0.75 9.97 -11.51
N LEU A 135 -0.01 8.89 -11.33
CA LEU A 135 0.57 7.57 -11.06
C LEU A 135 1.15 6.96 -12.35
N PRO A 136 2.16 6.07 -12.26
CA PRO A 136 2.55 5.24 -13.38
C PRO A 136 1.38 4.42 -13.91
N LYS A 137 1.25 4.31 -15.24
CA LYS A 137 0.10 3.66 -15.90
C LYS A 137 -0.02 2.17 -15.58
N SER A 138 1.10 1.55 -15.26
CA SER A 138 1.21 0.13 -14.89
C SER A 138 0.75 -0.15 -13.45
N VAL A 139 0.55 0.85 -12.59
CA VAL A 139 0.22 0.60 -11.17
C VAL A 139 -1.11 -0.15 -11.09
N ARG A 140 -1.09 -1.29 -10.39
CA ARG A 140 -2.26 -2.12 -10.06
C ARG A 140 -2.52 -2.15 -8.56
N THR A 141 -1.48 -2.00 -7.75
CA THR A 141 -1.63 -1.90 -6.29
C THR A 141 -1.00 -0.62 -5.77
N LEU A 142 -1.74 0.13 -4.95
CA LEU A 142 -1.26 1.35 -4.31
C LEU A 142 -1.43 1.24 -2.80
N GLU A 143 -0.33 1.40 -2.05
CA GLU A 143 -0.36 1.64 -0.60
C GLU A 143 0.09 3.06 -0.30
N THR A 144 -0.73 3.89 0.35
CA THR A 144 -0.34 5.28 0.62
C THR A 144 -1.07 5.87 1.82
N GLN A 145 -0.63 7.05 2.23
CA GLN A 145 -1.36 7.86 3.19
C GLN A 145 -2.62 8.43 2.55
N ALA A 146 -3.74 8.43 3.30
CA ALA A 146 -5.02 8.90 2.78
C ALA A 146 -4.99 10.35 2.24
N HIS A 147 -4.20 11.25 2.85
CA HIS A 147 -4.06 12.63 2.37
C HIS A 147 -3.22 12.75 1.09
N LEU A 148 -2.25 11.87 0.85
CA LEU A 148 -1.52 11.86 -0.43
C LEU A 148 -2.43 11.34 -1.55
N PHE A 149 -3.17 10.27 -1.28
CA PHE A 149 -4.15 9.75 -2.22
C PHE A 149 -5.15 10.82 -2.67
N LYS A 150 -5.73 11.53 -1.70
CA LYS A 150 -6.76 12.54 -1.94
C LYS A 150 -6.22 13.83 -2.55
N ASP A 151 -5.16 14.39 -1.98
CA ASP A 151 -4.78 15.79 -2.24
C ASP A 151 -3.61 15.93 -3.21
N THR A 152 -3.00 14.81 -3.66
CA THR A 152 -1.75 14.84 -4.44
C THR A 152 -1.83 14.03 -5.72
N PHE A 153 -2.35 12.80 -5.67
CA PHE A 153 -2.44 11.98 -6.88
C PHE A 153 -3.63 12.38 -7.75
N VAL A 154 -3.41 12.47 -9.06
CA VAL A 154 -4.43 12.86 -10.03
C VAL A 154 -4.43 11.97 -11.25
N PRO A 155 -5.58 11.82 -11.94
CA PRO A 155 -5.60 11.08 -13.19
C PRO A 155 -4.87 11.87 -14.27
N VAL A 156 -4.41 11.15 -15.29
CA VAL A 156 -3.73 11.77 -16.45
C VAL A 156 -4.67 12.71 -17.20
N ALA A 157 -5.96 12.42 -17.21
CA ALA A 157 -7.01 13.27 -17.80
C ALA A 157 -8.26 13.29 -16.91
N PRO A 158 -9.05 14.38 -16.93
CA PRO A 158 -10.33 14.45 -16.21
C PRO A 158 -11.26 13.29 -16.58
N GLY A 159 -11.94 12.71 -15.59
CA GLY A 159 -12.88 11.60 -15.78
C GLY A 159 -12.25 10.22 -15.92
N GLN A 160 -10.92 10.12 -16.06
CA GLN A 160 -10.21 8.84 -16.03
C GLN A 160 -9.89 8.40 -14.59
N PRO A 161 -9.75 7.09 -14.34
CA PRO A 161 -9.19 6.61 -13.08
C PRO A 161 -7.74 7.05 -12.89
N LEU A 162 -7.29 7.13 -11.62
CA LEU A 162 -5.89 7.42 -11.26
C LEU A 162 -4.92 6.43 -11.92
N ALA A 163 -5.30 5.15 -11.88
CA ALA A 163 -4.67 3.99 -12.51
C ALA A 163 -5.72 2.85 -12.47
N PRO A 164 -5.55 1.75 -13.23
CA PRO A 164 -6.45 0.58 -13.14
C PRO A 164 -6.14 -0.23 -11.88
N LEU A 165 -6.37 0.38 -10.71
CA LEU A 165 -6.05 -0.19 -9.41
C LEU A 165 -6.96 -1.39 -9.11
N VAL A 166 -6.33 -2.52 -8.80
CA VAL A 166 -6.95 -3.75 -8.31
C VAL A 166 -6.89 -3.82 -6.78
N ALA A 167 -5.88 -3.19 -6.16
CA ALA A 167 -5.76 -3.07 -4.71
C ALA A 167 -5.42 -1.65 -4.26
N LEU A 168 -6.10 -1.18 -3.20
CA LEU A 168 -5.87 0.13 -2.59
C LEU A 168 -5.72 0.01 -1.08
N GLY A 169 -4.55 0.37 -0.57
CA GLY A 169 -4.23 0.46 0.84
C GLY A 169 -4.16 1.92 1.29
N LEU A 170 -5.09 2.35 2.14
CA LEU A 170 -5.09 3.70 2.70
C LEU A 170 -4.74 3.67 4.17
N ARG A 171 -3.68 4.38 4.54
CA ARG A 171 -3.37 4.64 5.93
C ARG A 171 -4.01 5.94 6.39
N ALA A 172 -4.90 5.81 7.36
CA ALA A 172 -5.55 6.92 8.01
C ALA A 172 -4.59 7.60 9.00
N GLY A 173 -4.68 8.93 9.06
CA GLY A 173 -3.98 9.74 10.05
C GLY A 173 -4.64 9.68 11.44
N ARG A 174 -4.78 10.84 12.09
CA ARG A 174 -5.38 10.95 13.45
C ARG A 174 -6.90 10.85 13.44
N ARG A 175 -7.53 11.14 12.29
CA ARG A 175 -8.98 11.17 12.11
C ARG A 175 -9.46 9.86 11.51
N PHE A 176 -10.71 9.50 11.81
CA PHE A 176 -11.41 8.42 11.14
C PHE A 176 -11.49 8.70 9.63
N LEU A 177 -11.33 7.64 8.83
CA LEU A 177 -11.30 7.72 7.39
C LEU A 177 -12.72 7.47 6.87
N HIS A 178 -13.44 8.54 6.55
CA HIS A 178 -14.77 8.45 5.95
C HIS A 178 -14.64 8.38 4.42
N LEU A 179 -14.66 7.17 3.86
CA LEU A 179 -14.57 6.91 2.43
C LEU A 179 -15.91 7.16 1.74
N THR A 180 -16.21 8.43 1.47
CA THR A 180 -17.43 8.84 0.78
C THR A 180 -17.09 9.54 -0.54
N LYS A 181 -18.05 9.59 -1.47
CA LYS A 181 -17.89 10.32 -2.75
C LYS A 181 -17.46 11.78 -2.55
N LYS A 182 -17.91 12.42 -1.47
CA LYS A 182 -17.53 13.80 -1.10
C LYS A 182 -16.09 13.92 -0.62
N ASN A 183 -15.61 12.93 0.14
CA ASN A 183 -14.30 12.99 0.78
C ASN A 183 -13.19 12.40 -0.07
N PHE A 184 -13.50 11.39 -0.88
CA PHE A 184 -12.58 10.63 -1.74
C PHE A 184 -13.22 10.37 -3.11
N PRO A 185 -13.52 11.42 -3.89
CA PRO A 185 -14.14 11.27 -5.20
C PRO A 185 -13.28 10.43 -6.16
N GLU A 186 -11.96 10.38 -5.96
CA GLU A 186 -10.99 9.63 -6.77
C GLU A 186 -11.19 8.11 -6.68
N ILE A 187 -11.90 7.62 -5.66
CA ILE A 187 -12.23 6.20 -5.53
C ILE A 187 -13.31 5.78 -6.54
N VAL A 188 -14.24 6.68 -6.88
CA VAL A 188 -15.39 6.34 -7.73
C VAL A 188 -14.95 5.82 -9.11
N PRO A 189 -14.01 6.46 -9.83
CA PRO A 189 -13.52 5.95 -11.10
C PRO A 189 -12.79 4.61 -11.01
N ILE A 190 -12.11 4.32 -9.89
CA ILE A 190 -11.36 3.05 -9.70
C ILE A 190 -12.21 1.93 -9.11
N ALA A 191 -13.41 2.22 -8.60
CA ALA A 191 -14.30 1.23 -7.96
C ALA A 191 -14.62 0.02 -8.86
N LYS A 192 -14.62 0.22 -10.19
CA LYS A 192 -14.86 -0.86 -11.17
C LYS A 192 -13.72 -1.87 -11.26
N THR A 193 -12.49 -1.47 -10.96
CA THR A 193 -11.32 -2.37 -11.03
C THR A 193 -10.87 -2.85 -9.66
N LEU A 194 -11.27 -2.14 -8.60
CA LEU A 194 -10.84 -2.41 -7.24
C LEU A 194 -11.44 -3.72 -6.71
N ARG A 195 -10.57 -4.67 -6.38
CA ARG A 195 -10.93 -5.96 -5.77
C ARG A 195 -10.52 -6.06 -4.31
N ARG A 196 -9.48 -5.34 -3.89
CA ARG A 196 -8.97 -5.34 -2.51
C ARG A 196 -8.88 -3.94 -1.93
N LEU A 197 -9.37 -3.77 -0.71
CA LEU A 197 -9.28 -2.53 0.05
C LEU A 197 -8.64 -2.81 1.42
N ARG A 198 -7.54 -2.13 1.74
CA ARG A 198 -6.92 -2.15 3.08
C ARG A 198 -7.02 -0.78 3.69
N ILE A 199 -7.41 -0.73 4.94
CA ILE A 199 -7.53 0.51 5.69
C ILE A 199 -6.79 0.37 7.00
N SER A 200 -5.76 1.19 7.16
CA SER A 200 -4.97 1.22 8.39
C SER A 200 -5.37 2.39 9.26
N LEU A 201 -6.02 2.12 10.38
CA LEU A 201 -6.48 3.07 11.36
C LEU A 201 -5.44 3.24 12.49
N LYS A 202 -5.20 4.49 12.89
CA LYS A 202 -4.25 4.78 13.97
C LYS A 202 -4.79 4.46 15.37
N ASN A 203 -6.11 4.48 15.57
CA ASN A 203 -6.75 4.27 16.87
C ASN A 203 -7.53 2.94 16.88
N ALA A 204 -7.33 2.11 17.91
CA ALA A 204 -7.75 0.70 17.97
C ALA A 204 -9.06 0.40 18.71
N ARG A 205 -9.95 1.39 18.92
CA ARG A 205 -11.16 1.22 19.75
C ARG A 205 -12.41 0.79 19.00
N ASP A 206 -12.39 0.79 17.67
CA ASP A 206 -13.61 0.57 16.91
C ASP A 206 -13.77 -0.90 16.51
N HIS A 207 -14.99 -1.39 16.64
CA HIS A 207 -15.43 -2.63 16.01
C HIS A 207 -15.07 -2.60 14.51
N PRO A 208 -14.50 -3.66 13.92
CA PRO A 208 -14.07 -3.64 12.52
C PRO A 208 -15.22 -3.33 11.54
N LEU A 209 -16.46 -3.69 11.89
CA LEU A 209 -17.65 -3.36 11.08
C LEU A 209 -17.98 -1.87 11.03
N ARG A 210 -17.57 -1.06 12.01
CA ARG A 210 -17.83 0.39 12.00
C ARG A 210 -17.25 1.04 10.74
N PHE A 211 -16.22 0.44 10.16
CA PHE A 211 -15.64 0.91 8.92
C PHE A 211 -16.52 0.65 7.68
N CYS A 212 -17.40 -0.36 7.72
CA CYS A 212 -18.30 -0.65 6.62
C CYS A 212 -19.26 0.53 6.36
N ASP A 213 -19.78 1.16 7.42
CA ASP A 213 -20.61 2.38 7.32
C ASP A 213 -19.88 3.54 6.62
N TYR A 214 -18.56 3.56 6.73
CA TYR A 214 -17.73 4.58 6.12
C TYR A 214 -17.37 4.30 4.67
N ILE A 215 -17.62 3.11 4.14
CA ILE A 215 -17.42 2.74 2.74
C ILE A 215 -18.74 2.76 1.96
N GLN A 216 -19.86 2.45 2.62
CA GLN A 216 -21.20 2.31 2.01
C GLN A 216 -21.49 3.33 0.89
N PRO A 217 -21.26 4.65 1.06
CA PRO A 217 -21.63 5.64 0.04
C PRO A 217 -20.89 5.52 -1.30
N LEU A 218 -19.85 4.70 -1.40
CA LEU A 218 -19.06 4.50 -2.62
C LEU A 218 -19.58 3.36 -3.51
N SER A 219 -20.38 2.42 -2.98
CA SER A 219 -20.84 1.21 -3.67
C SER A 219 -19.71 0.48 -4.42
N LEU A 220 -18.85 -0.22 -3.68
CA LEU A 220 -17.68 -0.91 -4.22
C LEU A 220 -18.02 -2.36 -4.60
N ALA A 221 -18.80 -2.54 -5.65
CA ALA A 221 -19.37 -3.84 -6.03
C ALA A 221 -18.35 -4.96 -6.28
N ASN A 222 -17.14 -4.62 -6.76
CA ASN A 222 -16.10 -5.59 -7.11
C ASN A 222 -15.11 -5.86 -5.98
N VAL A 223 -15.25 -5.20 -4.82
CA VAL A 223 -14.38 -5.45 -3.67
C VAL A 223 -14.74 -6.80 -3.06
N GLU A 224 -13.82 -7.74 -3.20
CA GLU A 224 -13.93 -9.12 -2.68
C GLU A 224 -13.26 -9.25 -1.31
N TYR A 225 -12.27 -8.39 -1.04
CA TYR A 225 -11.41 -8.46 0.13
C TYR A 225 -11.31 -7.10 0.83
N LEU A 226 -11.76 -7.04 2.08
CA LEU A 226 -11.63 -5.86 2.95
C LEU A 226 -10.71 -6.18 4.12
N GLU A 227 -9.69 -5.35 4.35
CA GLU A 227 -8.79 -5.47 5.47
C GLU A 227 -8.80 -4.21 6.34
N VAL A 228 -9.02 -4.38 7.64
CA VAL A 228 -9.02 -3.30 8.64
C VAL A 228 -7.86 -3.52 9.60
N VAL A 229 -6.90 -2.60 9.60
CA VAL A 229 -5.65 -2.69 10.37
C VAL A 229 -5.63 -1.64 11.46
N HIS A 230 -5.40 -2.04 12.71
CA HIS A 230 -5.16 -1.14 13.83
C HIS A 230 -3.65 -1.02 14.08
N LEU A 231 -3.13 0.21 14.05
CA LEU A 231 -1.68 0.45 14.07
C LEU A 231 -1.08 0.75 15.44
N ARG A 232 -1.89 1.10 16.44
CA ARG A 232 -1.41 1.34 17.80
C ARG A 232 -2.31 0.68 18.83
N PRO A 233 -1.77 -0.14 19.74
CA PRO A 233 -2.50 -0.49 20.94
C PRO A 233 -2.67 0.80 21.75
N ARG A 234 -3.90 1.15 22.13
CA ARG A 234 -4.08 1.99 23.32
C ARG A 234 -3.93 1.08 24.54
N PRO A 235 -3.50 1.61 25.71
CA PRO A 235 -3.70 0.90 26.96
C PRO A 235 -5.18 0.53 27.00
N MET A 236 -5.47 -0.77 26.99
CA MET A 236 -6.83 -1.24 27.19
C MET A 236 -7.18 -0.81 28.62
N GLY A 237 -8.07 0.19 28.72
CA GLY A 237 -8.96 0.20 29.88
C GLY A 237 -9.81 -1.08 29.83
N PRO A 238 -10.67 -1.32 30.83
CA PRO A 238 -11.65 -2.41 30.74
C PRO A 238 -12.31 -2.36 29.36
N LEU A 239 -12.37 -3.51 28.67
CA LEU A 239 -12.99 -3.64 27.35
C LEU A 239 -14.40 -3.07 27.49
N ASP A 240 -14.60 -1.84 27.00
CA ASP A 240 -15.87 -1.17 27.12
C ASP A 240 -16.77 -1.79 26.05
N TYR A 241 -17.46 -2.87 26.43
CA TYR A 241 -18.42 -3.63 25.63
C TYR A 241 -19.56 -2.76 25.08
N THR A 242 -19.63 -1.48 25.47
CA THR A 242 -20.65 -0.49 25.13
C THR A 242 -20.51 0.17 23.76
N THR A 243 -19.50 -0.16 22.97
CA THR A 243 -19.61 0.00 21.51
C THR A 243 -20.20 -1.25 20.89
N GLN A 244 -21.33 -1.71 21.46
CA GLN A 244 -22.34 -2.42 20.68
C GLN A 244 -22.51 -1.60 19.42
N ALA A 245 -22.10 -2.16 18.29
CA ALA A 245 -22.43 -1.53 17.06
C ALA A 245 -23.95 -1.62 16.98
N GLU A 246 -24.64 -0.53 17.31
CA GLU A 246 -25.73 -0.05 16.48
C GLU A 246 -25.13 0.09 15.07
N VAL A 247 -24.83 -1.03 14.39
CA VAL A 247 -24.73 -1.06 12.94
C VAL A 247 -26.16 -0.78 12.53
N THR A 248 -26.45 0.51 12.40
CA THR A 248 -27.78 1.02 12.13
C THR A 248 -28.20 0.49 10.77
N GLY A 249 -29.09 -0.51 10.76
CA GLY A 249 -30.16 -0.75 9.77
C GLY A 249 -29.88 -0.63 8.26
N VAL A 250 -28.65 -0.49 7.80
CA VAL A 250 -28.28 -0.30 6.39
C VAL A 250 -27.63 -1.58 5.89
N ASP A 251 -28.13 -2.08 4.77
CA ASP A 251 -27.63 -3.32 4.18
C ASP A 251 -26.24 -3.10 3.57
N VAL A 252 -25.19 -3.28 4.37
CA VAL A 252 -23.78 -3.24 3.91
C VAL A 252 -23.59 -4.11 2.67
N ASN A 253 -24.38 -5.19 2.54
CA ASN A 253 -24.29 -6.11 1.41
C ASN A 253 -24.81 -5.48 0.09
N GLU A 254 -25.68 -4.47 0.13
CA GLU A 254 -26.07 -3.71 -1.07
C GLU A 254 -24.90 -2.89 -1.63
N HIS A 255 -24.02 -2.40 -0.75
CA HIS A 255 -22.89 -1.54 -1.13
C HIS A 255 -21.58 -2.30 -1.34
N LEU A 256 -21.47 -3.51 -0.79
CA LEU A 256 -20.32 -4.41 -0.94
C LEU A 256 -20.79 -5.83 -1.35
N PRO A 257 -21.59 -5.99 -2.42
CA PRO A 257 -22.19 -7.27 -2.79
C PRO A 257 -21.17 -8.34 -3.18
N GLY A 258 -19.98 -7.93 -3.65
CA GLY A 258 -18.89 -8.85 -4.00
C GLY A 258 -18.03 -9.28 -2.82
N LEU A 259 -18.23 -8.74 -1.62
CA LEU A 259 -17.36 -8.99 -0.47
C LEU A 259 -17.44 -10.46 -0.05
N ARG A 260 -16.28 -11.12 0.00
CA ARG A 260 -16.17 -12.53 0.40
C ARG A 260 -15.37 -12.71 1.67
N VAL A 261 -14.45 -11.79 1.93
CA VAL A 261 -13.50 -11.90 3.04
C VAL A 261 -13.35 -10.57 3.75
N LEU A 262 -13.52 -10.61 5.07
CA LEU A 262 -13.13 -9.52 5.97
C LEU A 262 -11.94 -9.98 6.80
N SER A 263 -10.85 -9.21 6.75
CA SER A 263 -9.67 -9.42 7.59
C SER A 263 -9.51 -8.28 8.58
N TRP A 264 -9.33 -8.62 9.85
CA TRP A 264 -9.09 -7.67 10.92
C TRP A 264 -7.72 -7.91 11.54
N ILE A 265 -6.90 -6.86 11.57
CA ILE A 265 -5.55 -6.90 12.12
C ILE A 265 -5.53 -6.00 13.36
N PRO A 266 -5.82 -6.54 14.56
CA PRO A 266 -5.75 -5.77 15.79
C PRO A 266 -4.30 -5.33 16.08
N ALA A 267 -4.17 -4.21 16.78
CA ALA A 267 -2.87 -3.69 17.22
C ALA A 267 -2.31 -4.42 18.47
N TRP A 268 -3.04 -5.43 18.93
CA TRP A 268 -2.83 -6.18 20.16
C TRP A 268 -3.17 -7.66 19.90
N GLY A 269 -2.86 -8.51 20.88
CA GLY A 269 -3.25 -9.92 20.86
C GLY A 269 -2.14 -10.86 20.41
N ASP A 270 -2.16 -12.05 20.99
CA ASP A 270 -1.39 -13.22 20.63
C ASP A 270 -2.32 -14.45 20.68
N VAL A 271 -1.89 -15.58 20.11
CA VAL A 271 -2.67 -16.83 20.14
C VAL A 271 -2.95 -17.29 21.58
N GLN A 272 -2.08 -16.95 22.53
CA GLN A 272 -2.29 -17.24 23.95
C GLN A 272 -3.51 -16.51 24.52
N ASP A 273 -3.89 -15.38 23.94
CA ASP A 273 -5.10 -14.64 24.32
C ASP A 273 -6.38 -15.34 23.87
N LEU A 274 -6.30 -16.41 23.08
CA LEU A 274 -7.43 -17.22 22.62
C LEU A 274 -7.72 -18.42 23.54
N LYS A 275 -7.03 -18.54 24.67
CA LYS A 275 -7.29 -19.61 25.63
C LYS A 275 -8.74 -19.55 26.14
N PRO A 276 -9.36 -20.69 26.49
CA PRO A 276 -10.67 -20.69 27.13
C PRO A 276 -10.70 -19.76 28.36
N GLY A 277 -11.78 -18.99 28.52
CA GLY A 277 -11.99 -18.12 29.68
C GLY A 277 -11.28 -16.76 29.64
N THR A 278 -10.55 -16.42 28.58
CA THR A 278 -9.95 -15.08 28.44
C THR A 278 -10.96 -14.06 27.91
N GLU A 279 -10.84 -12.81 28.37
CA GLU A 279 -11.66 -11.69 27.86
C GLU A 279 -11.42 -11.44 26.37
N HIS A 280 -10.18 -11.60 25.89
CA HIS A 280 -9.84 -11.43 24.48
C HIS A 280 -10.51 -12.47 23.56
N ARG A 281 -10.63 -13.73 24.01
CA ARG A 281 -11.37 -14.75 23.25
C ARG A 281 -12.85 -14.38 23.19
N ALA A 282 -13.45 -14.01 24.32
CA ALA A 282 -14.85 -13.58 24.36
C ALA A 282 -15.10 -12.37 23.44
N PHE A 283 -14.15 -11.43 23.38
CA PHE A 283 -14.22 -10.27 22.51
C PHE A 283 -14.13 -10.64 21.01
N ILE A 284 -13.19 -11.50 20.63
CA ILE A 284 -13.07 -11.97 19.23
C ILE A 284 -14.34 -12.74 18.82
N GLU A 285 -14.89 -13.57 19.69
CA GLU A 285 -16.15 -14.29 19.45
C GLU A 285 -17.35 -13.34 19.29
N HIS A 286 -17.40 -12.26 20.08
CA HIS A 286 -18.41 -11.23 19.94
C HIS A 286 -18.32 -10.55 18.56
N ILE A 287 -17.12 -10.10 18.17
CA ILE A 287 -16.89 -9.50 16.85
C ILE A 287 -17.27 -10.46 15.73
N ARG A 288 -16.86 -11.73 15.84
CA ARG A 288 -17.18 -12.76 14.86
C ARG A 288 -18.68 -12.90 14.65
N LYS A 289 -19.46 -12.97 15.73
CA LYS A 289 -20.92 -13.07 15.68
C LYS A 289 -21.53 -11.86 14.96
N ASP A 290 -21.07 -10.66 15.30
CA ASP A 290 -21.55 -9.43 14.65
C ASP A 290 -21.19 -9.41 13.16
N VAL A 291 -19.96 -9.82 12.81
CA VAL A 291 -19.49 -9.87 11.42
C VAL A 291 -20.37 -10.78 10.55
N PHE A 292 -20.63 -12.02 10.98
CA PHE A 292 -21.46 -12.95 10.19
C PHE A 292 -22.95 -12.61 10.25
N LYS A 293 -23.42 -11.94 11.31
CA LYS A 293 -24.79 -11.42 11.38
C LYS A 293 -25.01 -10.27 10.38
N THR A 294 -24.03 -9.40 10.22
CA THR A 294 -24.14 -8.20 9.38
C THR A 294 -23.75 -8.45 7.92
N LEU A 295 -22.71 -9.24 7.68
CA LEU A 295 -22.10 -9.42 6.36
C LEU A 295 -22.35 -10.83 5.80
N LYS A 296 -22.76 -10.90 4.54
CA LYS A 296 -22.90 -12.15 3.76
C LYS A 296 -21.55 -12.57 3.19
N ILE A 297 -20.56 -12.78 4.05
CA ILE A 297 -19.18 -13.15 3.68
C ILE A 297 -18.90 -14.62 3.95
N ARG A 298 -17.93 -15.18 3.21
CA ARG A 298 -17.47 -16.56 3.41
C ARG A 298 -16.49 -16.68 4.57
N THR A 299 -15.57 -15.73 4.69
CA THR A 299 -14.44 -15.84 5.61
C THR A 299 -14.27 -14.57 6.43
N PHE A 300 -14.15 -14.73 7.75
CA PHE A 300 -13.64 -13.70 8.65
C PHE A 300 -12.28 -14.14 9.19
N ALA A 301 -11.26 -13.29 9.03
CA ALA A 301 -9.90 -13.57 9.45
C ALA A 301 -9.45 -12.54 10.50
N VAL A 302 -8.85 -13.01 11.59
CA VAL A 302 -8.16 -12.17 12.57
C VAL A 302 -6.66 -12.42 12.46
N VAL A 303 -5.90 -11.43 11.99
CA VAL A 303 -4.45 -11.53 11.82
C VAL A 303 -3.76 -10.94 13.04
N LEU A 304 -3.25 -11.79 13.92
CA LEU A 304 -2.58 -11.34 15.12
C LEU A 304 -1.13 -10.90 14.81
N PRO A 305 -0.57 -9.92 15.55
CA PRO A 305 0.75 -9.36 15.30
C PRO A 305 1.92 -10.35 15.17
N ARG A 306 1.90 -11.50 15.86
CA ARG A 306 2.96 -12.54 15.82
C ARG A 306 2.81 -13.57 14.70
N GLU A 307 2.34 -13.12 13.53
CA GLU A 307 2.28 -13.91 12.29
C GLU A 307 1.40 -15.17 12.33
N ARG A 308 0.46 -15.25 13.27
CA ARG A 308 -0.58 -16.29 13.29
C ARG A 308 -1.93 -15.65 13.02
N CYS A 309 -2.75 -16.34 12.25
CA CYS A 309 -4.08 -15.87 11.90
C CYS A 309 -5.13 -16.89 12.31
N VAL A 310 -6.22 -16.37 12.88
CA VAL A 310 -7.41 -17.13 13.24
C VAL A 310 -8.41 -16.96 12.11
N ARG A 311 -8.81 -18.08 11.52
CA ARG A 311 -9.77 -18.11 10.42
C ARG A 311 -11.09 -18.65 10.90
N PHE A 312 -12.16 -17.92 10.58
CA PHE A 312 -13.53 -18.34 10.77
C PHE A 312 -14.19 -18.44 9.39
N GLU A 313 -14.80 -19.60 9.10
CA GLU A 313 -15.66 -19.77 7.93
C GLU A 313 -17.12 -19.59 8.34
N ALA A 314 -17.94 -19.08 7.43
CA ALA A 314 -19.38 -19.11 7.59
C ALA A 314 -19.85 -20.57 7.68
N SER A 315 -20.62 -20.89 8.72
CA SER A 315 -21.20 -22.21 8.99
C SER A 315 -22.58 -22.03 9.61
N ASP A 316 -23.51 -22.93 9.30
CA ASP A 316 -24.82 -23.04 9.95
C ASP A 316 -24.72 -23.75 11.32
N GLU A 317 -23.61 -24.43 11.60
CA GLU A 317 -23.27 -25.06 12.89
C GLU A 317 -22.24 -24.19 13.68
N GLU A 318 -21.95 -24.52 14.96
CA GLU A 318 -20.90 -23.81 15.71
C GLU A 318 -19.60 -23.82 14.89
N PRO A 319 -19.04 -22.65 14.54
CA PRO A 319 -17.98 -22.63 13.54
C PRO A 319 -16.65 -23.08 14.13
N ASP A 320 -16.07 -24.09 13.48
CA ASP A 320 -14.67 -24.44 13.63
C ASP A 320 -13.79 -23.26 13.19
N TYR A 321 -12.83 -22.89 14.03
CA TYR A 321 -11.78 -21.96 13.65
C TYR A 321 -10.47 -22.70 13.45
N SER A 322 -9.70 -22.25 12.47
CA SER A 322 -8.34 -22.76 12.25
C SER A 322 -7.32 -21.69 12.57
N ILE A 323 -6.23 -22.08 13.24
CA ILE A 323 -5.07 -21.23 13.46
C ILE A 323 -4.04 -21.62 12.41
N VAL A 324 -3.76 -20.72 11.48
CA VAL A 324 -2.82 -20.97 10.39
C VAL A 324 -1.72 -19.90 10.36
N PRO A 325 -0.54 -20.22 9.79
CA PRO A 325 0.50 -19.23 9.54
C PRO A 325 0.01 -18.07 8.66
N LYS A 326 0.48 -16.85 8.90
CA LYS A 326 0.10 -15.68 8.09
C LYS A 326 0.45 -15.81 6.61
N ASN A 327 1.49 -16.59 6.27
CA ASN A 327 1.95 -16.84 4.91
C ASN A 327 1.19 -17.96 4.19
N SER A 328 0.35 -18.76 4.87
CA SER A 328 -0.52 -19.76 4.21
C SER A 328 -1.83 -19.16 3.69
N PHE A 329 -1.97 -17.84 3.78
CA PHE A 329 -3.10 -17.07 3.33
C PHE A 329 -2.78 -16.43 1.97
N ASP A 330 -2.80 -17.26 0.93
CA ASP A 330 -2.56 -16.83 -0.45
C ASP A 330 -3.55 -15.72 -0.89
N ASP A 331 -4.77 -15.75 -0.35
CA ASP A 331 -5.82 -14.75 -0.58
C ASP A 331 -5.61 -13.42 0.18
N LEU A 332 -4.76 -13.39 1.21
CA LEU A 332 -4.44 -12.15 1.97
C LEU A 332 -3.11 -11.54 1.54
N ASP A 333 -2.28 -12.23 0.75
CA ASP A 333 -0.98 -11.69 0.35
C ASP A 333 -1.17 -10.62 -0.74
N TRP A 334 -0.82 -9.38 -0.38
CA TRP A 334 -0.85 -8.21 -1.28
C TRP A 334 0.23 -8.30 -2.37
N LYS A 335 1.23 -9.17 -2.19
CA LYS A 335 2.39 -9.31 -3.08
C LYS A 335 2.16 -10.20 -4.30
N ARG A 336 1.01 -10.87 -4.39
CA ARG A 336 0.69 -11.81 -5.49
C ARG A 336 -0.26 -11.24 -6.56
N ILE A 337 -0.54 -9.93 -6.54
CA ILE A 337 -1.49 -9.26 -7.47
C ILE A 337 -0.79 -8.65 -8.67
#